data_AF-A0A836CI91-F1
#
_entry.id   AF-A0A836CI91-F1
#
_cell.length_a   1.000
_cell.length_b   1.000
_cell.length_c   1.000
_cell.angle_alpha   90.00
_cell.angle_beta   90.00
_cell.angle_gamma   90.00
#
_symmetry.space_group_name_H-M   'P 1'
#
loop_
_entity.id
_entity.type
_entity.pdbx_description
1 polymer ?
#
loop_
_entity_poly.entity_id
_entity_poly.type
_entity_poly.pdbx_seq_one_letter_code
_entity_poly.pdbx_strand_id
1 'polypeptide(L)'
;MYIPSAPESLGPPPIREEASCGAAAAQNTETVNTSEPLAIAPQAMSKGKQVSAIKKPTITRKSRVIDATKSFTDDDVVKASKKILASPRPSSEYEVLCALSVVTGLGMLALMTGTFSAADESTLNYGRKVGREHDNETQNIKGLVASNVIVKCVGIVQKAKSVANMSNKEINNKYSNSANLWSKRLAGSAFKDLKQVYQRKTVGIATAHSMIVDDEDA
;
A
#
# COMPACT_ATOMS: atom_id res chain seq x y z
N MET A 1 40.44 -50.00 14.13
CA MET A 1 39.21 -50.10 13.31
C MET A 1 39.42 -49.15 12.14
N TYR A 2 39.50 -49.69 10.93
CA TYR A 2 39.87 -48.98 9.70
C TYR A 2 38.59 -48.41 9.07
N ILE A 3 38.52 -47.10 8.83
CA ILE A 3 37.40 -46.45 8.14
C ILE A 3 37.89 -46.12 6.72
N PRO A 4 37.29 -46.68 5.66
CA PRO A 4 37.71 -46.45 4.28
C PRO A 4 37.29 -45.06 3.77
N SER A 5 38.15 -44.47 2.94
CA SER A 5 37.97 -43.17 2.29
C SER A 5 37.22 -43.28 0.95
N ALA A 6 36.27 -42.34 0.75
CA ALA A 6 35.75 -41.74 -0.50
C ALA A 6 34.93 -42.64 -1.47
N PRO A 7 33.99 -42.07 -2.28
CA PRO A 7 34.38 -41.27 -3.46
C PRO A 7 33.50 -40.05 -3.85
N GLU A 8 34.19 -39.08 -4.48
CA GLU A 8 33.83 -38.33 -5.70
C GLU A 8 32.60 -37.40 -5.77
N SER A 9 32.92 -36.10 -5.76
CA SER A 9 32.54 -35.08 -6.76
C SER A 9 31.39 -35.42 -7.73
N LEU A 10 30.19 -34.95 -7.40
CA LEU A 10 29.16 -34.66 -8.39
C LEU A 10 29.19 -33.15 -8.67
N GLY A 11 29.86 -32.77 -9.76
CA GLY A 11 29.76 -31.43 -10.30
C GLY A 11 28.30 -31.07 -10.67
N PRO A 12 27.95 -29.79 -10.73
CA PRO A 12 26.63 -29.38 -11.18
C PRO A 12 26.38 -29.85 -12.62
N PRO A 13 25.15 -30.30 -12.94
CA PRO A 13 24.79 -30.78 -14.26
C PRO A 13 24.89 -29.66 -15.32
N PRO A 14 25.15 -30.02 -16.59
CA PRO A 14 25.42 -29.07 -17.67
C PRO A 14 24.22 -28.17 -17.96
N ILE A 15 24.48 -26.86 -18.03
CA ILE A 15 23.57 -25.87 -18.59
C ILE A 15 23.60 -26.04 -20.10
N ARG A 16 22.45 -26.38 -20.69
CA ARG A 16 22.26 -26.46 -22.13
C ARG A 16 22.55 -25.11 -22.78
N GLU A 17 23.50 -25.11 -23.71
CA GLU A 17 23.62 -24.09 -24.74
C GLU A 17 22.46 -24.25 -25.73
N GLU A 18 21.65 -23.21 -25.91
CA GLU A 18 21.06 -22.92 -27.20
C GLU A 18 21.53 -21.53 -27.63
N ALA A 19 22.39 -21.55 -28.65
CA ALA A 19 22.74 -20.42 -29.50
C ALA A 19 21.44 -19.80 -30.07
N SER A 20 21.28 -18.48 -29.91
CA SER A 20 21.49 -17.48 -30.95
C SER A 20 20.64 -17.64 -32.21
N CYS A 21 19.76 -16.65 -32.45
CA CYS A 21 19.46 -16.17 -33.78
C CYS A 21 19.29 -14.65 -33.73
N GLY A 22 20.22 -13.94 -34.36
CA GLY A 22 20.21 -12.50 -34.49
C GLY A 22 19.41 -11.99 -35.69
N ALA A 23 19.26 -10.67 -35.69
CA ALA A 23 19.20 -9.74 -36.82
C ALA A 23 18.16 -9.95 -37.95
N ALA A 24 17.27 -8.97 -38.11
CA ALA A 24 17.07 -8.25 -39.36
C ALA A 24 16.24 -6.96 -39.15
N ALA A 25 16.66 -5.89 -39.83
CA ALA A 25 16.01 -4.60 -39.93
C ALA A 25 14.93 -4.59 -41.04
N ALA A 26 13.89 -3.78 -40.88
CA ALA A 26 13.11 -3.12 -41.95
C ALA A 26 12.07 -2.20 -41.27
N GLN A 27 12.27 -0.89 -41.24
CA GLN A 27 11.67 0.07 -42.18
C GLN A 27 10.17 -0.15 -42.40
N ASN A 28 9.35 0.74 -41.81
CA ASN A 28 8.19 1.32 -42.47
C ASN A 28 7.82 2.64 -41.80
N THR A 29 8.43 3.69 -42.34
CA THR A 29 7.89 5.04 -42.47
C THR A 29 6.59 5.00 -43.26
N GLU A 30 5.53 5.61 -42.74
CA GLU A 30 4.67 6.48 -43.56
C GLU A 30 3.84 7.40 -42.66
N THR A 31 4.21 8.68 -42.70
CA THR A 31 3.44 9.81 -42.20
C THR A 31 2.53 10.24 -43.35
N VAL A 32 1.21 10.04 -43.23
CA VAL A 32 0.23 10.68 -44.11
C VAL A 32 -0.64 11.60 -43.26
N ASN A 33 -0.39 12.90 -43.42
CA ASN A 33 -1.35 13.96 -43.13
C ASN A 33 -2.42 13.95 -44.21
N THR A 34 -3.69 13.79 -43.84
CA THR A 34 -4.79 14.39 -44.58
C THR A 34 -5.86 14.89 -43.63
N SER A 35 -5.96 16.20 -43.62
CA SER A 35 -7.06 17.01 -43.09
C SER A 35 -8.33 16.80 -43.92
N GLU A 36 -9.42 16.39 -43.26
CA GLU A 36 -10.78 16.62 -43.76
C GLU A 36 -11.75 16.81 -42.57
N PRO A 37 -12.50 17.92 -42.51
CA PRO A 37 -13.53 18.13 -41.50
C PRO A 37 -14.81 17.39 -41.93
N LEU A 38 -15.21 16.36 -41.17
CA LEU A 38 -16.50 15.71 -41.35
C LEU A 38 -17.64 16.70 -41.06
N ALA A 39 -18.26 17.17 -42.14
CA ALA A 39 -19.44 17.99 -42.16
C ALA A 39 -20.63 17.29 -41.48
N ILE A 40 -21.26 18.01 -40.56
CA ILE A 40 -22.52 17.63 -39.91
C ILE A 40 -23.66 17.99 -40.87
N ALA A 41 -24.34 16.98 -41.42
CA ALA A 41 -25.59 17.17 -42.16
C ALA A 41 -26.82 16.88 -41.25
N PRO A 42 -27.90 17.67 -41.35
CA PRO A 42 -29.02 17.63 -40.41
C PRO A 42 -30.19 16.71 -40.84
N GLN A 43 -30.86 16.18 -39.81
CA GLN A 43 -32.27 15.73 -39.69
C GLN A 43 -32.80 14.55 -40.52
N ALA A 44 -33.35 13.57 -39.79
CA ALA A 44 -34.60 12.89 -40.17
C ALA A 44 -35.48 12.74 -38.92
N MET A 45 -36.57 13.50 -38.87
CA MET A 45 -37.65 13.37 -37.90
C MET A 45 -38.46 12.10 -38.19
N SER A 46 -38.51 11.15 -37.25
CA SER A 46 -39.53 10.10 -37.25
C SER A 46 -40.55 10.35 -36.15
N LYS A 47 -41.75 10.73 -36.58
CA LYS A 47 -42.96 10.79 -35.76
C LYS A 47 -43.40 9.37 -35.42
N GLY A 48 -43.74 9.16 -34.15
CA GLY A 48 -44.68 8.12 -33.74
C GLY A 48 -44.06 7.00 -32.91
N LYS A 49 -44.15 7.10 -31.59
CA LYS A 49 -45.13 6.32 -30.79
C LYS A 49 -44.98 6.77 -29.34
N GLN A 50 -46.00 7.42 -28.80
CA GLN A 50 -46.11 7.64 -27.35
C GLN A 50 -46.14 6.26 -26.68
N VAL A 51 -45.09 5.91 -25.94
CA VAL A 51 -45.12 4.81 -24.99
C VAL A 51 -45.21 5.44 -23.61
N SER A 52 -46.29 5.08 -22.93
CA SER A 52 -46.75 5.52 -21.63
C SER A 52 -45.63 5.82 -20.64
N ALA A 53 -45.73 6.97 -19.99
CA ALA A 53 -44.84 7.41 -18.92
C ALA A 53 -44.80 6.36 -17.79
N ILE A 54 -43.75 5.54 -17.76
CA ILE A 54 -43.35 4.83 -16.55
C ILE A 54 -42.81 5.90 -15.61
N LYS A 55 -43.58 6.19 -14.55
CA LYS A 55 -43.10 6.92 -13.37
C LYS A 55 -41.87 6.16 -12.87
N LYS A 56 -40.67 6.63 -13.24
CA LYS A 56 -39.44 6.21 -12.58
C LYS A 56 -39.67 6.44 -11.09
N PRO A 57 -39.45 5.45 -10.21
CA PRO A 57 -39.38 5.76 -8.79
C PRO A 57 -38.28 6.79 -8.64
N THR A 58 -38.66 8.01 -8.28
CA THR A 58 -37.73 9.05 -7.85
C THR A 58 -37.03 8.45 -6.64
N ILE A 59 -35.87 7.85 -6.85
CA ILE A 59 -34.95 7.51 -5.78
C ILE A 59 -34.58 8.87 -5.21
N THR A 60 -35.30 9.27 -4.15
CA THR A 60 -34.83 10.29 -3.22
C THR A 60 -33.60 9.68 -2.59
N ARG A 61 -32.46 9.82 -3.29
CA ARG A 61 -31.16 9.66 -2.68
C ARG A 61 -31.19 10.70 -1.57
N LYS A 62 -31.45 10.28 -0.33
CA LYS A 62 -31.00 11.03 0.82
C LYS A 62 -29.51 11.16 0.55
N SER A 63 -29.12 12.32 0.00
CA SER A 63 -27.74 12.73 -0.02
C SER A 63 -27.33 12.56 1.43
N ARG A 64 -26.58 11.49 1.73
CA ARG A 64 -25.75 11.50 2.92
C ARG A 64 -24.77 12.60 2.59
N VAL A 65 -25.16 13.83 2.92
CA VAL A 65 -24.22 14.88 3.25
C VAL A 65 -23.38 14.21 4.33
N ILE A 66 -22.22 13.68 3.91
CA ILE A 66 -21.20 13.30 4.85
C ILE A 66 -20.87 14.63 5.49
N ASP A 67 -21.29 14.77 6.74
CA ASP A 67 -21.01 15.95 7.53
C ASP A 67 -19.49 16.08 7.59
N ALA A 68 -18.95 16.94 6.71
CA ALA A 68 -17.52 17.14 6.54
C ALA A 68 -16.90 17.86 7.76
N THR A 69 -17.70 18.09 8.80
CA THR A 69 -17.30 18.67 10.09
C THR A 69 -16.91 17.63 11.14
N LYS A 70 -17.09 16.33 10.86
CA LYS A 70 -16.63 15.29 11.79
C LYS A 70 -15.10 15.17 11.68
N SER A 71 -14.40 16.02 12.43
CA SER A 71 -12.97 15.87 12.65
C SER A 71 -12.73 14.48 13.25
N PHE A 72 -11.88 13.69 12.59
CA PHE A 72 -11.48 12.40 13.14
C PHE A 72 -10.56 12.69 14.32
N THR A 73 -11.00 12.36 15.53
CA THR A 73 -10.11 12.40 16.69
C THR A 73 -9.08 11.28 16.59
N ASP A 74 -7.90 11.47 17.17
CA ASP A 74 -6.89 10.40 17.22
C ASP A 74 -7.44 9.13 17.89
N ASP A 75 -8.34 9.28 18.87
CA ASP A 75 -9.03 8.15 19.52
C ASP A 75 -9.92 7.37 18.56
N ASP A 76 -10.67 8.07 17.72
CA ASP A 76 -11.51 7.42 16.70
C ASP A 76 -10.66 6.66 15.69
N VAL A 77 -9.54 7.23 15.26
CA VAL A 77 -8.60 6.62 14.31
C VAL A 77 -7.93 5.38 14.92
N VAL A 78 -7.47 5.47 16.17
CA VAL A 78 -6.90 4.31 16.89
C VAL A 78 -7.96 3.23 17.09
N LYS A 79 -9.18 3.58 17.51
CA LYS A 79 -10.28 2.63 17.71
C LYS A 79 -10.64 1.92 16.40
N ALA A 80 -10.71 2.65 15.28
CA ALA A 80 -10.93 2.07 13.96
C ALA A 80 -9.78 1.13 13.57
N SER A 81 -8.53 1.53 13.79
CA SER A 81 -7.34 0.72 13.50
C SER A 81 -7.32 -0.58 14.32
N LYS A 82 -7.65 -0.51 15.61
CA LYS A 82 -7.80 -1.70 16.47
C LYS A 82 -8.85 -2.68 15.92
N LYS A 83 -9.98 -2.15 15.46
CA LYS A 83 -11.06 -2.96 14.87
C LYS A 83 -10.62 -3.65 13.57
N ILE A 84 -9.87 -2.94 12.72
CA ILE A 84 -9.31 -3.49 11.47
C ILE A 84 -8.38 -4.66 11.79
N LEU A 85 -7.43 -4.48 12.72
CA LEU A 85 -6.44 -5.50 13.07
C LEU A 85 -7.05 -6.70 13.80
N ALA A 86 -8.15 -6.50 14.54
CA ALA A 86 -8.91 -7.58 15.15
C ALA A 86 -9.77 -8.37 14.15
N SER A 87 -9.96 -7.87 12.92
CA SER A 87 -10.78 -8.55 11.92
C SER A 87 -10.12 -9.85 11.45
N PRO A 88 -10.83 -10.99 11.45
CA PRO A 88 -10.29 -12.26 10.94
C PRO A 88 -10.06 -12.23 9.43
N ARG A 89 -10.72 -11.32 8.71
CA ARG A 89 -10.60 -11.11 7.26
C ARG A 89 -10.53 -9.61 6.98
N PRO A 90 -9.33 -9.01 6.93
CA PRO A 90 -9.22 -7.62 6.52
C PRO A 90 -9.73 -7.44 5.09
N SER A 91 -10.36 -6.30 4.79
CA SER A 91 -10.94 -6.06 3.47
C SER A 91 -9.87 -5.82 2.40
N SER A 92 -8.70 -5.33 2.82
CA SER A 92 -7.57 -5.03 1.96
C SER A 92 -6.27 -4.98 2.75
N GLU A 93 -5.16 -5.39 2.13
CA GLU A 93 -3.80 -5.18 2.67
C GLU A 93 -3.47 -3.71 2.96
N TYR A 94 -4.03 -2.78 2.17
CA TYR A 94 -3.84 -1.34 2.38
C TYR A 94 -4.52 -0.84 3.65
N GLU A 95 -5.68 -1.42 4.00
CA GLU A 95 -6.41 -1.10 5.23
C GLU A 95 -5.60 -1.56 6.45
N VAL A 96 -5.06 -2.77 6.38
CA VAL A 96 -4.15 -3.33 7.41
C VAL A 96 -2.88 -2.51 7.52
N LEU A 97 -2.26 -2.14 6.39
CA LEU A 97 -1.06 -1.31 6.35
C LEU A 97 -1.28 0.06 7.02
N CYS A 98 -2.42 0.72 6.75
CA CYS A 98 -2.78 1.97 7.42
C CYS A 98 -2.98 1.79 8.93
N ALA A 99 -3.74 0.76 9.32
CA ALA A 99 -3.98 0.47 10.74
C ALA A 99 -2.68 0.12 11.49
N LEU A 100 -1.77 -0.60 10.85
CA LEU A 100 -0.44 -0.91 11.38
C LEU A 100 0.38 0.37 11.63
N SER A 101 0.41 1.29 10.67
CA SER A 101 1.09 2.59 10.82
C SER A 101 0.56 3.38 12.02
N VAL A 102 -0.76 3.38 12.25
CA VAL A 102 -1.38 4.05 13.40
C VAL A 102 -1.02 3.40 14.74
N VAL A 103 -0.85 2.07 14.81
CA VAL A 103 -0.59 1.38 16.09
C VAL A 103 0.89 1.19 16.42
N THR A 104 1.79 1.32 15.45
CA THR A 104 3.25 1.19 15.65
C THR A 104 4.03 2.48 15.40
N GLY A 105 3.44 3.47 14.71
CA GLY A 105 4.12 4.69 14.30
C GLY A 105 5.11 4.51 13.13
N LEU A 106 5.10 3.35 12.47
CA LEU A 106 6.04 3.04 11.40
C LEU A 106 5.54 3.47 10.02
N GLY A 107 6.48 3.92 9.19
CA GLY A 107 6.22 4.26 7.79
C GLY A 107 5.96 3.02 6.91
N MET A 108 5.43 3.26 5.70
CA MET A 108 5.05 2.21 4.77
C MET A 108 6.22 1.27 4.45
N LEU A 109 7.38 1.82 4.08
CA LEU A 109 8.54 0.98 3.73
C LEU A 109 8.98 0.11 4.91
N ALA A 110 9.02 0.66 6.12
CA ALA A 110 9.38 -0.09 7.33
C ALA A 110 8.45 -1.28 7.58
N LEU A 111 7.14 -1.10 7.40
CA LEU A 111 6.15 -2.18 7.55
C LEU A 111 6.26 -3.24 6.43
N MET A 112 6.61 -2.81 5.22
CA MET A 112 6.68 -3.67 4.04
C MET A 112 7.98 -4.48 3.93
N THR A 113 9.10 -3.93 4.41
CA THR A 113 10.43 -4.55 4.26
C THR A 113 11.08 -4.97 5.57
N GLY A 114 10.56 -4.48 6.70
CA GLY A 114 11.09 -4.77 8.03
C GLY A 114 10.87 -6.20 8.48
N THR A 115 11.67 -6.62 9.45
CA THR A 115 11.46 -7.87 10.19
C THR A 115 10.84 -7.54 11.55
N PHE A 116 9.90 -8.37 11.98
CA PHE A 116 9.11 -8.13 13.18
C PHE A 116 8.99 -9.40 14.01
N SER A 117 9.26 -9.31 15.31
CA SER A 117 8.96 -10.36 16.27
C SER A 117 8.38 -9.77 17.55
N ALA A 118 7.56 -10.54 18.26
CA ALA A 118 7.03 -10.11 19.55
C ALA A 118 8.13 -10.21 20.61
N ALA A 119 8.42 -9.10 21.30
CA ALA A 119 9.32 -9.07 22.44
C ALA A 119 8.56 -9.38 23.74
N ASP A 120 7.42 -8.70 23.94
CA ASP A 120 6.47 -8.94 25.03
C ASP A 120 5.02 -8.69 24.54
N GLU A 121 4.04 -8.63 25.46
CA GLU A 121 2.63 -8.41 25.12
C GLU A 121 2.39 -7.14 24.29
N SER A 122 3.11 -6.05 24.57
CA SER A 122 2.93 -4.74 23.91
C SER A 122 4.17 -4.21 23.20
N THR A 123 5.32 -4.87 23.30
CA THR A 123 6.58 -4.47 22.66
C THR A 123 6.95 -5.41 21.51
N LEU A 124 7.38 -4.82 20.40
CA LEU A 124 7.85 -5.47 19.19
C LEU A 124 9.34 -5.23 19.00
N ASN A 125 10.06 -6.26 18.59
CA ASN A 125 11.38 -6.13 17.99
C ASN A 125 11.20 -5.81 16.50
N TYR A 126 11.71 -4.67 16.05
CA TYR A 126 11.74 -4.26 14.65
C TYR A 126 13.18 -4.25 14.15
N GLY A 127 13.48 -5.09 13.17
CA GLY A 127 14.76 -5.07 12.44
C GLY A 127 14.58 -4.32 11.11
N ARG A 128 15.36 -3.25 10.91
CA ARG A 128 15.33 -2.45 9.68
C ARG A 128 16.13 -3.13 8.58
N LYS A 129 15.53 -3.31 7.40
CA LYS A 129 16.26 -3.75 6.20
C LYS A 129 16.65 -2.53 5.36
N VAL A 130 17.90 -2.09 5.44
CA VAL A 130 18.44 -1.00 4.59
C VAL A 130 19.45 -1.58 3.60
N GLY A 131 19.08 -1.69 2.32
CA GLY A 131 20.04 -2.10 1.29
C GLY A 131 20.46 -3.58 1.37
N ARG A 132 21.68 -3.87 0.88
CA ARG A 132 22.29 -5.21 0.91
C ARG A 132 23.10 -5.48 2.18
N GLU A 133 23.34 -4.45 3.00
CA GLU A 133 24.03 -4.59 4.28
C GLU A 133 22.98 -4.80 5.37
N HIS A 134 23.08 -5.96 6.01
CA HIS A 134 22.27 -6.31 7.17
C HIS A 134 22.84 -5.57 8.40
N ASP A 135 22.55 -4.27 8.50
CA ASP A 135 22.63 -3.61 9.80
C ASP A 135 21.54 -4.23 10.68
N ASN A 136 21.92 -5.23 11.48
CA ASN A 136 21.04 -5.97 12.39
C ASN A 136 20.65 -5.13 13.61
N GLU A 137 20.43 -3.82 13.43
CA GLU A 137 19.95 -2.96 14.50
C GLU A 137 18.47 -3.26 14.73
N THR A 138 18.21 -3.98 15.82
CA THR A 138 16.86 -4.30 16.28
C THR A 138 16.41 -3.22 17.24
N GLN A 139 15.31 -2.54 16.92
CA GLN A 139 14.71 -1.50 17.76
C GLN A 139 13.47 -2.04 18.46
N ASN A 140 13.31 -1.70 19.74
CA ASN A 140 12.11 -2.04 20.50
C ASN A 140 11.04 -0.96 20.28
N ILE A 141 9.87 -1.36 19.80
CA ILE A 141 8.75 -0.47 19.53
C ILE A 141 7.55 -0.90 20.36
N LYS A 142 6.98 0.03 21.12
CA LYS A 142 5.75 -0.20 21.87
C LYS A 142 4.54 -0.09 20.94
N GLY A 143 3.73 -1.12 20.81
CA GLY A 143 2.49 -1.10 20.06
C GLY A 143 1.31 -0.57 20.88
N LEU A 144 0.32 0.04 20.22
CA LEU A 144 -0.98 0.37 20.81
C LEU A 144 -1.93 -0.85 20.91
N VAL A 145 -1.49 -2.01 20.41
CA VAL A 145 -2.18 -3.32 20.47
C VAL A 145 -1.15 -4.42 20.73
N ALA A 146 -1.65 -5.64 21.02
CA ALA A 146 -0.79 -6.76 21.34
C ALA A 146 0.20 -7.09 20.20
N SER A 147 1.47 -7.31 20.55
CA SER A 147 2.58 -7.55 19.61
C SER A 147 2.31 -8.72 18.67
N ASN A 148 1.69 -9.80 19.18
CA ASN A 148 1.32 -10.97 18.37
C ASN A 148 0.30 -10.64 17.27
N VAL A 149 -0.62 -9.71 17.53
CA VAL A 149 -1.58 -9.23 16.52
C VAL A 149 -0.84 -8.45 15.44
N ILE A 150 0.11 -7.59 15.83
CA ILE A 150 0.90 -6.78 14.90
C ILE A 150 1.74 -7.68 13.98
N VAL A 151 2.51 -8.61 14.54
CA VAL A 151 3.35 -9.55 13.76
C VAL A 151 2.49 -10.34 12.77
N LYS A 152 1.32 -10.84 13.20
CA LYS A 152 0.40 -11.56 12.32
C LYS A 152 -0.10 -10.67 11.17
N CYS A 153 -0.52 -9.45 11.46
CA CYS A 153 -1.04 -8.51 10.45
C CYS A 153 0.05 -8.04 9.48
N VAL A 154 1.27 -7.79 9.95
CA VAL A 154 2.43 -7.51 9.09
C VAL A 154 2.69 -8.69 8.17
N GLY A 155 2.63 -9.93 8.68
CA GLY A 155 2.75 -11.13 7.87
C GLY A 155 1.73 -11.22 6.74
N ILE A 156 0.49 -10.72 6.93
CA ILE A 156 -0.51 -10.64 5.85
C ILE A 156 -0.07 -9.67 4.76
N VAL A 157 0.40 -8.48 5.15
CA VAL A 157 0.84 -7.43 4.24
C VAL A 157 2.09 -7.83 3.45
N GLN A 158 3.07 -8.47 4.11
CA GLN A 158 4.32 -8.92 3.49
C GLN A 158 4.15 -10.18 2.62
N LYS A 159 3.19 -11.05 2.93
CA LYS A 159 2.88 -12.26 2.14
C LYS A 159 2.25 -11.96 0.78
N ALA A 160 1.81 -10.73 0.53
CA ALA A 160 1.47 -10.31 -0.82
C ALA A 160 2.72 -10.50 -1.69
N LYS A 161 2.75 -11.60 -2.48
CA LYS A 161 3.90 -12.23 -3.20
C LYS A 161 4.78 -11.29 -4.04
N SER A 162 4.42 -10.02 -4.11
CA SER A 162 5.09 -8.97 -4.84
C SER A 162 6.20 -8.27 -4.05
N VAL A 163 6.16 -8.18 -2.72
CA VAL A 163 7.01 -7.21 -2.00
C VAL A 163 8.47 -7.65 -1.86
N ALA A 164 8.72 -8.95 -1.65
CA ALA A 164 10.05 -9.47 -1.34
C ALA A 164 11.10 -9.26 -2.45
N ASN A 165 10.67 -9.14 -3.71
CA ASN A 165 11.53 -8.98 -4.88
C ASN A 165 11.54 -7.54 -5.44
N MET A 166 10.89 -6.59 -4.75
CA MET A 166 10.81 -5.20 -5.20
C MET A 166 11.83 -4.34 -4.47
N SER A 167 12.44 -3.40 -5.19
CA SER A 167 13.20 -2.30 -4.60
C SER A 167 12.27 -1.37 -3.79
N ASN A 168 12.84 -0.61 -2.85
CA ASN A 168 12.08 0.37 -2.08
C ASN A 168 11.33 1.38 -2.97
N LYS A 169 11.93 1.75 -4.11
CA LYS A 169 11.31 2.65 -5.10
C LYS A 169 10.08 2.01 -5.73
N GLU A 170 10.17 0.75 -6.12
CA GLU A 170 9.04 0.01 -6.70
C GLU A 170 7.91 -0.19 -5.69
N ILE A 171 8.23 -0.54 -4.44
CA ILE A 171 7.24 -0.63 -3.35
C ILE A 171 6.55 0.71 -3.18
N ASN A 172 7.31 1.81 -3.11
CA ASN A 172 6.72 3.13 -2.97
C ASN A 172 5.79 3.48 -4.13
N ASN A 173 6.23 3.24 -5.38
CA ASN A 173 5.41 3.53 -6.56
C ASN A 173 4.14 2.68 -6.62
N LYS A 174 4.20 1.41 -6.21
CA LYS A 174 3.05 0.50 -6.26
C LYS A 174 2.03 0.75 -5.14
N TYR A 175 2.49 1.06 -3.93
CA TYR A 175 1.61 1.08 -2.75
C TYR A 175 1.20 2.49 -2.31
N SER A 176 1.98 3.53 -2.61
CA SER A 176 1.75 4.89 -2.09
C SER A 176 0.36 5.46 -2.42
N ASN A 177 -0.10 5.33 -3.66
CA ASN A 177 -1.40 5.87 -4.08
C ASN A 177 -2.57 5.20 -3.34
N SER A 178 -2.59 3.87 -3.30
CA SER A 178 -3.62 3.10 -2.61
C SER A 178 -3.58 3.30 -1.09
N ALA A 179 -2.38 3.35 -0.51
CA ALA A 179 -2.18 3.62 0.90
C ALA A 179 -2.67 5.02 1.28
N ASN A 180 -2.39 6.05 0.46
CA ASN A 180 -2.90 7.41 0.67
C ASN A 180 -4.42 7.51 0.49
N LEU A 181 -5.01 6.76 -0.45
CA LEU A 181 -6.46 6.71 -0.60
C LEU A 181 -7.12 6.14 0.67
N TRP A 182 -6.56 5.08 1.23
CA TRP A 182 -7.05 4.46 2.45
C TRP A 182 -6.79 5.30 3.69
N SER A 183 -5.64 5.96 3.80
CA SER A 183 -5.34 6.86 4.93
C SER A 183 -6.33 8.02 4.98
N LYS A 184 -6.68 8.60 3.82
CA LYS A 184 -7.70 9.65 3.73
C LYS A 184 -9.08 9.15 4.18
N ARG A 185 -9.42 7.89 3.91
CA ARG A 185 -10.68 7.28 4.39
C ARG A 185 -10.67 6.98 5.88
N LEU A 186 -9.51 6.59 6.42
CA LEU A 186 -9.35 6.19 7.82
C LEU A 186 -9.24 7.39 8.76
N ALA A 187 -8.45 8.41 8.38
CA ALA A 187 -8.06 9.51 9.25
C ALA A 187 -8.21 10.90 8.61
N GLY A 188 -8.62 10.98 7.34
CA GLY A 188 -8.69 12.26 6.62
C GLY A 188 -7.33 12.82 6.19
N SER A 189 -6.21 12.12 6.43
CA SER A 189 -4.84 12.61 6.20
C SER A 189 -4.07 11.73 5.20
N ALA A 190 -2.87 12.18 4.79
CA ALA A 190 -1.96 11.34 4.01
C ALA A 190 -1.37 10.23 4.89
N PHE A 191 -0.86 9.17 4.25
CA PHE A 191 -0.32 8.01 4.96
C PHE A 191 0.86 8.39 5.86
N LYS A 192 1.72 9.30 5.38
CA LYS A 192 2.90 9.78 6.11
C LYS A 192 2.55 10.44 7.46
N ASP A 193 1.33 10.93 7.60
CA ASP A 193 0.85 11.63 8.80
C ASP A 193 0.24 10.66 9.83
N LEU A 194 -0.08 9.41 9.44
CA LEU A 194 -0.63 8.40 10.35
C LEU A 194 0.31 8.10 11.53
N LYS A 195 1.64 8.20 11.31
CA LYS A 195 2.62 8.04 12.39
C LYS A 195 2.45 9.07 13.51
N GLN A 196 1.93 10.26 13.18
CA GLN A 196 1.72 11.31 14.19
C GLN A 196 0.57 10.94 15.14
N VAL A 197 -0.43 10.19 14.67
CA VAL A 197 -1.52 9.67 15.53
C VAL A 197 -0.93 8.79 16.63
N TYR A 198 -0.02 7.88 16.26
CA TYR A 198 0.72 7.06 17.22
C TYR A 198 1.52 7.93 18.20
N GLN A 199 2.34 8.85 17.69
CA GLN A 199 3.20 9.71 18.51
C GLN A 199 2.42 10.56 19.50
N ARG A 200 1.30 11.15 19.08
CA ARG A 200 0.41 11.92 19.97
C ARG A 200 -0.18 11.03 21.07
N LYS A 201 -0.50 9.77 20.76
CA LYS A 201 -1.05 8.80 21.72
C LYS A 201 -0.02 8.23 22.70
N THR A 202 1.23 8.04 22.29
CA THR A 202 2.27 7.45 23.15
C THR A 202 3.11 8.45 23.90
N VAL A 203 3.32 9.65 23.34
CA VAL A 203 4.17 10.70 23.93
C VAL A 203 3.31 11.79 24.62
N GLY A 204 1.99 11.80 24.40
CA GLY A 204 1.10 12.78 25.03
C GLY A 204 1.31 14.21 24.52
N ILE A 205 1.89 14.37 23.33
CA ILE A 205 2.04 15.69 22.70
C ILE A 205 0.63 16.17 22.31
N ALA A 206 0.08 17.07 23.11
CA ALA A 206 -1.09 17.85 22.73
C ALA A 206 -0.75 18.64 21.47
N THR A 207 -1.57 18.52 20.43
CA THR A 207 -1.46 19.30 19.21
C THR A 207 -1.66 20.77 19.55
N ALA A 208 -0.58 21.50 19.84
CA ALA A 208 -0.60 22.95 19.69
C ALA A 208 -0.62 23.23 18.18
N HIS A 209 -1.53 24.08 17.72
CA HIS A 209 -1.40 24.72 16.42
C HIS A 209 -0.10 25.52 16.38
N SER A 210 0.99 24.89 15.94
CA SER A 210 2.29 25.55 15.81
C SER A 210 2.85 25.26 14.43
N MET A 211 2.81 26.32 13.60
CA MET A 211 3.85 26.72 12.67
C MET A 211 4.59 25.56 11.99
N ILE A 212 4.15 25.23 10.78
CA ILE A 212 4.98 24.48 9.83
C ILE A 212 6.17 25.39 9.53
N VAL A 213 7.35 25.03 10.02
CA VAL A 213 8.61 25.50 9.45
C VAL A 213 8.91 24.56 8.30
N ASP A 214 8.81 25.07 7.07
CA ASP A 214 9.33 24.42 5.88
C ASP A 214 10.86 24.45 5.97
N ASP A 215 11.48 23.35 6.40
CA ASP A 215 12.90 23.10 6.12
C ASP A 215 12.99 22.37 4.77
N GLU A 216 12.92 23.16 3.69
CA GLU A 216 13.78 22.87 2.54
C GLU A 216 15.23 23.20 2.96
N ASP A 217 16.18 22.37 2.51
CA ASP A 217 17.63 22.41 2.82
C ASP A 217 18.11 21.79 4.15
N ALA A 218 18.27 20.45 4.14
CA ALA A 218 19.41 19.75 4.76
C ALA A 218 19.69 18.40 4.05
#